data_AF-A0A2C9CRA2-F1
#
_entry.id   AF-A0A2C9CRA2-F1
#
_cell.length_a   1.000
_cell.length_b   1.000
_cell.length_c   1.000
_cell.angle_alpha   90.00
_cell.angle_beta   90.00
_cell.angle_gamma   90.00
#
_symmetry.space_group_name_H-M   'P 1'
#
loop_
_entity.id
_entity.type
_entity.pdbx_description
1 polymer ?
#
loop_
_entity_poly.entity_id
_entity_poly.type
_entity_poly.pdbx_seq_one_letter_code
_entity_poly.pdbx_strand_id
1 'polypeptide(L)'
;MMTSLDPQRRHQLSEAPATPSSAPSLASSPAERLAWVRARYMKNPRDEMFEDAMREILESDASGELTAHPQRNGLVNETRGVLVLGAPRIGKTALIRRNLRHHTAITVTDGKEPGNALYFRVSASPTLKGVATDILRVTGYGQVHARLRSSQIWDMVVSRLATLGITILWLDEAHHMLELPKECCGG
;
A
#
# COMPACT_ATOMS: atom_id res chain seq x y z
N MET A 1 -5.88 -36.98 -19.96
CA MET A 1 -5.48 -37.08 -18.53
C MET A 1 -4.89 -35.73 -18.12
N MET A 2 -5.71 -34.87 -17.53
CA MET A 2 -5.29 -33.55 -17.02
C MET A 2 -4.82 -33.72 -15.59
N THR A 3 -3.53 -33.46 -15.33
CA THR A 3 -2.99 -33.38 -13.98
C THR A 3 -3.34 -32.04 -13.36
N SER A 4 -4.09 -32.15 -12.26
CA SER A 4 -4.49 -31.12 -11.31
C SER A 4 -3.32 -30.25 -10.84
N LEU A 5 -3.47 -28.93 -10.95
CA LEU A 5 -2.62 -27.95 -10.29
C LEU A 5 -3.20 -27.65 -8.91
N ASP A 6 -2.41 -28.00 -7.90
CA ASP A 6 -2.66 -27.83 -6.47
C ASP A 6 -2.80 -26.33 -6.07
N PRO A 7 -3.93 -25.91 -5.46
CA PRO A 7 -4.19 -24.52 -5.07
C PRO A 7 -3.59 -24.12 -3.71
N GLN A 8 -2.67 -24.89 -3.12
CA GLN A 8 -2.11 -24.63 -1.77
C GLN A 8 -0.65 -24.13 -1.77
N ARG A 9 -0.29 -23.11 -2.58
CA ARG A 9 0.93 -22.31 -2.30
C ARG A 9 0.58 -21.09 -1.45
N ARG A 10 0.49 -21.34 -0.13
CA ARG A 10 0.43 -20.34 0.93
C ARG A 10 1.54 -19.30 0.70
N HIS A 11 1.14 -18.04 0.54
CA HIS A 11 2.01 -16.90 0.84
C HIS A 11 2.28 -16.88 2.34
N GLN A 12 3.30 -17.62 2.77
CA GLN A 12 3.98 -17.34 4.03
C GLN A 12 4.54 -15.92 3.92
N LEU A 13 4.05 -15.05 4.80
CA LEU A 13 4.75 -13.85 5.21
C LEU A 13 6.05 -14.30 5.85
N SER A 14 7.07 -14.53 5.01
CA SER A 14 8.45 -14.66 5.46
C SER A 14 8.81 -13.32 6.07
N GLU A 15 9.15 -13.33 7.36
CA GLU A 15 9.96 -12.28 7.95
C GLU A 15 11.06 -11.91 6.95
N ALA A 16 11.20 -10.62 6.68
CA ALA A 16 12.30 -10.17 5.83
C ALA A 16 13.60 -10.62 6.53
N PRO A 17 14.47 -11.39 5.87
CA PRO A 17 15.73 -11.77 6.47
C PRO A 17 16.48 -10.49 6.85
N ALA A 18 16.99 -10.45 8.07
CA ALA A 18 17.81 -9.35 8.56
C ALA A 18 18.87 -9.03 7.50
N THR A 19 18.83 -7.80 6.97
CA THR A 19 19.73 -7.37 5.91
C THR A 19 21.17 -7.54 6.42
N PRO A 20 22.02 -8.37 5.78
CA PRO A 20 23.42 -8.46 6.18
C PRO A 20 24.06 -7.07 6.05
N SER A 21 24.51 -6.56 7.19
CA SER A 21 25.03 -5.18 7.36
C SER A 21 26.31 -4.94 6.56
N SER A 22 27.12 -5.99 6.36
CA SER A 22 28.37 -5.94 5.62
C SER A 22 28.22 -6.45 4.18
N ALA A 23 28.92 -5.81 3.25
CA ALA A 23 28.99 -6.28 1.86
C ALA A 23 29.69 -7.65 1.78
N PRO A 24 29.17 -8.62 1.00
CA PRO A 24 29.85 -9.88 0.75
C PRO A 24 31.18 -9.62 0.04
N SER A 25 32.20 -10.39 0.40
CA SER A 25 33.53 -10.34 -0.21
C SER A 25 33.46 -10.54 -1.73
N LEU A 26 34.46 -10.03 -2.47
CA LEU A 26 34.67 -10.37 -3.88
C LEU A 26 34.96 -11.87 -4.10
N ALA A 27 35.29 -12.61 -3.05
CA ALA A 27 35.41 -14.07 -3.08
C ALA A 27 34.06 -14.82 -2.99
N SER A 28 32.98 -14.14 -2.60
CA SER A 28 31.64 -14.75 -2.42
C SER A 28 31.01 -15.14 -3.75
N SER A 29 30.00 -16.02 -3.73
CA SER A 29 29.35 -16.44 -4.97
C SER A 29 28.62 -15.28 -5.68
N PRO A 30 28.51 -15.26 -7.02
CA PRO A 30 27.72 -14.26 -7.73
C PRO A 30 26.25 -14.19 -7.26
N ALA A 31 25.66 -15.34 -6.91
CA ALA A 31 24.30 -15.42 -6.39
C ALA A 31 24.14 -14.71 -5.04
N GLU A 32 25.11 -14.87 -4.15
CA GLU A 32 25.14 -14.21 -2.83
C GLU A 32 25.34 -12.69 -2.96
N ARG A 33 26.21 -12.25 -3.87
CA ARG A 33 26.36 -10.82 -4.18
C ARG A 33 25.09 -10.22 -4.79
N LEU A 34 24.46 -10.94 -5.72
CA LEU A 34 23.18 -10.52 -6.31
C LEU A 34 22.06 -10.48 -5.27
N ALA A 35 22.00 -11.45 -4.37
CA ALA A 35 21.06 -11.44 -3.26
C ALA A 35 21.31 -10.24 -2.34
N TRP A 36 22.58 -9.93 -2.03
CA TRP A 36 22.95 -8.76 -1.24
C TRP A 36 22.56 -7.43 -1.91
N VAL A 37 22.85 -7.26 -3.20
CA VAL A 37 22.44 -6.07 -3.95
C VAL A 37 20.92 -5.98 -4.05
N ARG A 38 20.21 -7.09 -4.30
CA ARG A 38 18.73 -7.11 -4.38
C ARG A 38 18.06 -6.83 -3.04
N ALA A 39 18.69 -7.23 -1.93
CA ALA A 39 18.22 -6.93 -0.58
C ALA A 39 18.44 -5.46 -0.20
N ARG A 40 19.27 -4.72 -0.96
CA ARG A 40 19.63 -3.34 -0.64
C ARG A 40 19.05 -2.38 -1.67
N TYR A 41 18.13 -1.54 -1.22
CA TYR A 41 17.64 -0.43 -2.03
C TYR A 41 18.60 0.77 -1.92
N MET A 42 18.99 1.31 -3.08
CA MET A 42 19.84 2.50 -3.18
C MET A 42 18.96 3.75 -3.11
N LYS A 43 19.26 4.67 -2.17
CA LYS A 43 18.55 5.94 -2.05
C LYS A 43 18.65 6.69 -3.39
N ASN A 44 17.55 7.22 -3.85
CA ASN A 44 17.41 7.94 -5.10
C ASN A 44 16.79 9.33 -4.81
N PRO A 45 17.04 10.37 -5.62
CA PRO A 45 16.30 11.64 -5.52
C PRO A 45 14.77 11.50 -5.41
N ARG A 46 14.20 10.41 -5.93
CA ARG A 46 12.76 10.10 -5.79
C ARG A 46 12.31 9.83 -4.35
N ASP A 47 13.20 9.38 -3.46
CA ASP A 47 12.88 9.22 -2.04
C ASP A 47 12.64 10.60 -1.42
N GLU A 48 13.51 11.57 -1.70
CA GLU A 48 13.39 12.95 -1.18
C GLU A 48 12.12 13.62 -1.69
N MET A 49 11.81 13.49 -2.99
CA MET A 49 10.55 14.00 -3.54
C MET A 49 9.31 13.38 -2.88
N PHE A 50 9.37 12.10 -2.50
CA PHE A 50 8.27 11.43 -1.84
C PHE A 50 8.14 11.84 -0.37
N GLU A 51 9.27 11.99 0.34
CA GLU A 51 9.31 12.53 1.70
C GLU A 51 8.73 13.95 1.75
N ASP A 52 9.10 14.82 0.80
CA ASP A 52 8.55 16.19 0.69
C ASP A 52 7.03 16.14 0.48
N ALA A 53 6.55 15.29 -0.43
CA ALA A 53 5.12 15.09 -0.65
C ALA A 53 4.39 14.59 0.61
N MET A 54 5.02 13.71 1.41
CA MET A 54 4.44 13.28 2.69
C MET A 54 4.38 14.42 3.71
N ARG A 55 5.37 15.30 3.76
CA ARG A 55 5.38 16.49 4.64
C ARG A 55 4.28 17.49 4.30
N GLU A 56 3.79 17.51 3.06
CA GLU A 56 2.65 18.34 2.66
C GLU A 56 1.29 17.76 3.07
N ILE A 57 1.22 16.46 3.35
CA ILE A 57 -0.06 15.77 3.62
C ILE A 57 -0.18 15.20 5.03
N LEU A 58 0.93 15.03 5.77
CA LEU A 58 0.97 14.49 7.13
C LEU A 58 1.50 15.53 8.13
N GLU A 59 0.94 15.54 9.33
CA GLU A 59 1.38 16.41 10.42
C GLU A 59 2.78 16.01 10.89
N SER A 60 3.57 16.99 11.33
CA SER A 60 4.84 16.75 12.02
C SER A 60 4.69 17.01 13.50
N ASP A 61 5.38 16.24 14.34
CA ASP A 61 5.41 16.47 15.78
C ASP A 61 6.38 17.61 16.16
N ALA A 62 6.52 17.88 17.47
CA ALA A 62 7.39 18.92 17.99
C ALA A 62 8.89 18.72 17.68
N SER A 63 9.30 17.49 17.32
CA SER A 63 10.67 17.16 16.91
C SER A 63 10.89 17.29 15.40
N GLY A 64 9.84 17.56 14.62
CA GLY A 64 9.88 17.67 13.16
C GLY A 64 9.74 16.33 12.43
N GLU A 65 9.44 15.25 13.17
CA GLU A 65 9.19 13.92 12.61
C GLU A 65 7.74 13.78 12.15
N LEU A 66 7.53 13.04 11.06
CA LEU A 66 6.19 12.80 10.52
C LEU A 66 5.37 11.92 11.47
N THR A 67 4.11 12.31 11.67
CA THR A 67 3.09 11.49 12.32
C THR A 67 2.26 10.74 11.28
N ALA A 68 1.40 9.82 11.72
CA ALA A 68 0.41 9.20 10.84
C ALA A 68 -0.85 10.07 10.64
N HIS A 69 -0.96 11.24 11.26
CA HIS A 69 -2.15 12.07 11.17
C HIS A 69 -2.11 12.96 9.92
N PRO A 70 -3.21 13.04 9.15
CA PRO A 70 -3.25 13.88 7.96
C PRO A 70 -3.35 15.35 8.35
N GLN A 71 -2.60 16.21 7.65
CA GLN A 71 -2.81 17.65 7.75
C GLN A 71 -4.19 18.01 7.23
N ARG A 72 -4.80 18.99 7.89
CA ARG A 72 -6.05 19.59 7.43
C ARG A 72 -5.81 20.98 6.92
N ASN A 73 -6.03 21.17 5.63
CA ASN A 73 -5.65 22.37 4.90
C ASN A 73 -6.86 23.28 4.64
N GLY A 74 -6.66 24.59 4.80
CA GLY A 74 -7.63 25.64 4.46
C GLY A 74 -8.81 25.80 5.44
N LEU A 75 -9.71 26.74 5.10
CA LEU A 75 -10.91 27.06 5.90
C LEU A 75 -11.93 25.91 5.97
N VAL A 76 -11.86 24.96 5.04
CA VAL A 76 -12.77 23.82 4.88
C VAL A 76 -12.23 22.51 5.45
N ASN A 77 -11.01 22.52 6.03
CA ASN A 77 -10.47 21.39 6.78
C ASN A 77 -10.26 20.11 5.91
N GLU A 78 -9.82 20.30 4.67
CA GLU A 78 -9.65 19.23 3.67
C GLU A 78 -8.34 18.47 3.86
N THR A 79 -8.38 17.15 3.64
CA THR A 79 -7.20 16.28 3.61
C THR A 79 -6.72 16.08 2.18
N ARG A 80 -5.40 16.14 1.96
CA ARG A 80 -4.78 15.92 0.64
C ARG A 80 -4.31 14.47 0.48
N GLY A 81 -4.06 14.07 -0.76
CA GLY A 81 -3.51 12.75 -1.10
C GLY A 81 -2.31 12.87 -2.05
N VAL A 82 -1.51 11.81 -2.10
CA VAL A 82 -0.34 11.70 -2.99
C VAL A 82 -0.61 10.64 -4.06
N LEU A 83 -0.40 11.00 -5.32
CA LEU A 83 -0.47 10.08 -6.46
C LEU A 83 0.94 9.81 -6.99
N VAL A 84 1.37 8.54 -6.93
CA VAL A 84 2.69 8.13 -7.43
C VAL A 84 2.57 7.49 -8.81
N LEU A 85 3.05 8.21 -9.84
CA LEU A 85 3.06 7.76 -11.23
C LEU A 85 4.45 7.27 -11.66
N GLY A 86 4.46 6.33 -12.59
CA GLY A 86 5.71 5.77 -13.13
C GLY A 86 5.46 4.47 -13.88
N ALA A 87 6.40 4.14 -14.78
CA ALA A 87 6.34 2.92 -15.59
C ALA A 87 6.22 1.66 -14.72
N PRO A 88 5.60 0.58 -15.24
CA PRO A 88 5.56 -0.70 -14.54
C PRO A 88 6.96 -1.18 -14.15
N ARG A 89 7.08 -1.87 -13.00
CA ARG A 89 8.33 -2.45 -12.48
C ARG A 89 9.45 -1.45 -12.13
N ILE A 90 9.18 -0.15 -12.13
CA ILE A 90 10.18 0.86 -11.71
C ILE A 90 10.37 0.94 -10.18
N GLY A 91 9.67 0.10 -9.41
CA GLY A 91 9.83 -0.01 -7.97
C GLY A 91 8.94 0.93 -7.13
N LYS A 92 7.80 1.41 -7.65
CA LYS A 92 6.85 2.29 -6.91
C LYS A 92 6.44 1.72 -5.55
N THR A 93 6.00 0.46 -5.54
CA THR A 93 5.62 -0.24 -4.30
C THR A 93 6.78 -0.34 -3.32
N ALA A 94 8.01 -0.54 -3.81
CA ALA A 94 9.20 -0.61 -2.97
C ALA A 94 9.56 0.76 -2.38
N LEU A 95 9.46 1.83 -3.18
CA LEU A 95 9.67 3.21 -2.76
C LEU A 95 8.69 3.59 -1.65
N ILE A 96 7.38 3.42 -1.88
CA ILE A 96 6.35 3.80 -0.90
C ILE A 96 6.52 2.98 0.39
N ARG A 97 6.64 1.65 0.28
CA ARG A 97 6.79 0.78 1.45
C ARG A 97 8.00 1.13 2.29
N ARG A 98 9.13 1.48 1.67
CA ARG A 98 10.35 1.83 2.39
C ARG A 98 10.20 3.18 3.11
N ASN A 99 9.71 4.19 2.40
CA ASN A 99 9.52 5.52 2.99
C ASN A 99 8.54 5.49 4.16
N LEU A 100 7.41 4.78 4.02
CA LEU A 100 6.49 4.61 5.15
C LEU A 100 7.11 3.87 6.34
N ARG A 101 7.99 2.88 6.09
CA ARG A 101 8.69 2.14 7.16
C ARG A 101 9.80 2.92 7.85
N HIS A 102 10.30 3.99 7.25
CA HIS A 102 11.32 4.84 7.87
C HIS A 102 10.74 5.70 8.99
N HIS A 103 9.44 5.99 8.96
CA HIS A 103 8.77 6.76 9.99
C HIS A 103 8.22 5.83 11.08
N THR A 104 8.77 5.95 12.29
CA THR A 104 8.38 5.13 13.45
C THR A 104 6.91 5.30 13.83
N ALA A 105 6.33 6.46 13.55
CA ALA A 105 4.91 6.74 13.78
C ALA A 105 3.97 6.02 12.80
N ILE A 106 4.48 5.44 11.70
CA ILE A 106 3.69 4.80 10.66
C ILE A 106 3.90 3.28 10.69
N THR A 107 2.83 2.55 10.97
CA THR A 107 2.81 1.09 10.96
C THR A 107 1.91 0.60 9.84
N VAL A 108 2.52 -0.01 8.82
CA VAL A 108 1.81 -0.55 7.65
C VAL A 108 1.20 -1.92 7.98
N THR A 109 -0.10 -2.07 7.71
CA THR A 109 -0.84 -3.32 7.85
C THR A 109 -1.47 -3.77 6.52
N ASP A 110 -1.66 -5.08 6.35
CA ASP A 110 -2.46 -5.68 5.29
C ASP A 110 -3.90 -6.03 5.74
N GLY A 111 -4.29 -5.55 6.93
CA GLY A 111 -5.57 -5.82 7.57
C GLY A 111 -5.56 -6.97 8.59
N LYS A 112 -4.47 -7.76 8.66
CA LYS A 112 -4.36 -8.87 9.61
C LYS A 112 -3.79 -8.47 10.97
N GLU A 113 -2.84 -7.55 10.96
CA GLU A 113 -2.17 -7.03 12.17
C GLU A 113 -2.58 -5.58 12.44
N PRO A 114 -2.49 -5.09 13.68
CA PRO A 114 -2.71 -3.68 13.97
C PRO A 114 -1.75 -2.76 13.20
N GLY A 115 -2.25 -1.63 12.73
CA GLY A 115 -1.46 -0.61 12.04
C GLY A 115 -2.32 0.59 11.68
N ASN A 116 -1.68 1.74 11.43
CA ASN A 116 -2.35 3.00 11.10
C ASN A 116 -2.27 3.35 9.60
N ALA A 117 -1.56 2.54 8.81
CA ALA A 117 -1.51 2.64 7.35
C ALA A 117 -1.94 1.33 6.68
N LEU A 118 -3.09 1.32 6.00
CA LEU A 118 -3.58 0.12 5.30
C LEU A 118 -2.99 0.05 3.88
N TYR A 119 -2.23 -1.02 3.62
CA TYR A 119 -1.86 -1.41 2.26
C TYR A 119 -2.99 -2.25 1.65
N PHE A 120 -3.50 -1.79 0.52
CA PHE A 120 -4.50 -2.52 -0.25
C PHE A 120 -4.11 -2.54 -1.73
N ARG A 121 -3.94 -3.74 -2.29
CA ARG A 121 -3.72 -3.91 -3.73
C ARG A 121 -5.05 -4.07 -4.45
N VAL A 122 -5.30 -3.17 -5.38
CA VAL A 122 -6.50 -3.19 -6.20
C VAL A 122 -6.41 -4.32 -7.24
N SER A 123 -7.47 -5.12 -7.34
CA SER A 123 -7.58 -6.19 -8.34
C SER A 123 -7.64 -5.65 -9.77
N ALA A 124 -7.39 -6.48 -10.78
CA ALA A 124 -7.23 -6.06 -12.19
C ALA A 124 -8.51 -5.55 -12.88
N SER A 125 -9.69 -5.66 -12.25
CA SER A 125 -10.96 -5.15 -12.79
C SER A 125 -11.94 -4.84 -11.65
N PRO A 126 -11.63 -3.85 -10.81
CA PRO A 126 -12.40 -3.55 -9.62
C PRO A 126 -13.58 -2.66 -10.00
N THR A 127 -14.75 -2.91 -9.41
CA THR A 127 -15.77 -1.86 -9.33
C THR A 127 -15.47 -0.99 -8.11
N LEU A 128 -15.86 0.30 -8.14
CA LEU A 128 -15.71 1.18 -6.98
C LEU A 128 -16.37 0.59 -5.71
N LYS A 129 -17.50 -0.10 -5.89
CA LYS A 129 -18.19 -0.87 -4.83
C LYS A 129 -17.40 -2.11 -4.39
N GLY A 130 -16.77 -2.81 -5.33
CA GLY A 130 -15.91 -3.96 -5.08
C GLY A 130 -14.71 -3.60 -4.20
N VAL A 131 -14.00 -2.52 -4.53
CA VAL A 131 -12.86 -2.04 -3.71
C VAL A 131 -13.30 -1.77 -2.28
N ALA A 132 -14.40 -1.02 -2.09
CA ALA A 132 -14.90 -0.71 -0.76
C ALA A 132 -15.28 -1.98 0.03
N THR A 133 -15.91 -2.95 -0.64
CA THR A 133 -16.29 -4.24 -0.04
C THR A 133 -15.07 -5.06 0.33
N ASP A 134 -14.03 -5.06 -0.50
CA ASP A 134 -12.79 -5.78 -0.26
C ASP A 134 -11.99 -5.14 0.89
N ILE A 135 -11.94 -3.81 0.98
CA ILE A 135 -11.34 -3.09 2.12
C ILE A 135 -12.05 -3.48 3.43
N LEU A 136 -13.39 -3.49 3.43
CA LEU A 136 -14.17 -3.94 4.59
C LEU A 136 -13.84 -5.40 4.95
N ARG A 137 -13.76 -6.29 3.96
CA ARG A 137 -13.43 -7.71 4.20
C ARG A 137 -12.03 -7.89 4.80
N VAL A 138 -11.01 -7.25 4.24
CA VAL A 138 -9.62 -7.41 4.72
C VAL A 138 -9.41 -6.80 6.10
N THR A 139 -10.20 -5.77 6.45
CA THR A 139 -10.18 -5.17 7.79
C THR A 139 -11.06 -5.94 8.79
N GLY A 140 -11.51 -7.16 8.45
CA GLY A 140 -12.27 -8.04 9.34
C GLY A 140 -13.75 -7.68 9.49
N TYR A 141 -14.28 -6.82 8.62
CA TYR A 141 -15.72 -6.56 8.57
C TYR A 141 -16.44 -7.70 7.82
N GLY A 142 -17.59 -8.11 8.35
CA GLY A 142 -18.40 -9.20 7.81
C GLY A 142 -19.03 -8.90 6.45
N GLN A 143 -19.99 -9.74 6.05
CA GLN A 143 -20.68 -9.60 4.76
C GLN A 143 -21.44 -8.26 4.67
N VAL A 144 -21.17 -7.51 3.60
CA VAL A 144 -21.86 -6.26 3.27
C VAL A 144 -23.15 -6.59 2.52
N HIS A 145 -24.27 -6.02 2.94
CA HIS A 145 -25.56 -6.26 2.27
C HIS A 145 -25.54 -5.82 0.81
N ALA A 146 -25.93 -6.71 -0.11
CA ALA A 146 -25.90 -6.48 -1.54
C ALA A 146 -26.69 -5.23 -2.00
N ARG A 147 -27.76 -4.87 -1.26
CA ARG A 147 -28.64 -3.73 -1.55
C ARG A 147 -28.05 -2.36 -1.21
N LEU A 148 -26.92 -2.31 -0.50
CA LEU A 148 -26.31 -1.03 -0.14
C LEU A 148 -25.74 -0.33 -1.39
N ARG A 149 -25.94 0.99 -1.45
CA ARG A 149 -25.36 1.85 -2.49
C ARG A 149 -23.86 1.99 -2.27
N SER A 150 -23.11 2.26 -3.34
CA SER A 150 -21.65 2.43 -3.26
C SER A 150 -21.24 3.49 -2.24
N SER A 151 -21.95 4.63 -2.18
CA SER A 151 -21.69 5.69 -1.19
C SER A 151 -21.81 5.19 0.25
N GLN A 152 -22.88 4.45 0.56
CA GLN A 152 -23.11 3.90 1.91
C GLN A 152 -21.99 2.93 2.31
N ILE A 153 -21.45 2.17 1.35
CA ILE A 153 -20.34 1.24 1.62
C ILE A 153 -19.04 2.02 1.86
N TRP A 154 -18.82 3.13 1.16
CA TRP A 154 -17.68 4.02 1.46
C TRP A 154 -17.80 4.70 2.82
N ASP A 155 -19.00 5.12 3.23
CA ASP A 155 -19.23 5.65 4.59
C ASP A 155 -18.86 4.58 5.65
N MET A 156 -19.20 3.32 5.38
CA MET A 156 -18.79 2.19 6.24
C MET A 156 -17.28 1.98 6.23
N VAL A 157 -16.60 2.11 5.09
CA VAL A 157 -15.14 2.04 5.01
C VAL A 157 -14.51 3.11 5.88
N VAL A 158 -14.92 4.37 5.73
CA VAL A 158 -14.38 5.50 6.52
C VAL A 158 -14.56 5.25 8.01
N SER A 159 -15.77 4.85 8.42
CA SER A 159 -16.07 4.52 9.82
C SER A 159 -15.23 3.36 10.35
N ARG A 160 -15.03 2.32 9.54
CA ARG A 160 -14.21 1.15 9.90
C ARG A 160 -12.74 1.52 10.05
N LEU A 161 -12.17 2.28 9.11
CA LEU A 161 -10.78 2.72 9.16
C LEU A 161 -10.54 3.60 10.39
N ALA A 162 -11.45 4.54 10.68
CA ALA A 162 -11.38 5.37 11.88
C ALA A 162 -11.41 4.52 13.17
N THR A 163 -12.28 3.51 13.24
CA THR A 163 -12.38 2.61 14.40
C THR A 163 -11.10 1.79 14.63
N LEU A 164 -10.38 1.47 13.55
CA LEU A 164 -9.11 0.74 13.61
C LEU A 164 -7.89 1.65 13.81
N GLY A 165 -8.10 2.97 13.90
CA GLY A 165 -6.99 3.94 13.96
C GLY A 165 -6.19 4.04 12.66
N ILE A 166 -6.76 3.61 11.53
CA ILE A 166 -6.14 3.72 10.22
C ILE A 166 -6.41 5.11 9.66
N THR A 167 -5.35 5.87 9.48
CA THR A 167 -5.37 7.25 8.97
C THR A 167 -4.81 7.36 7.55
N ILE A 168 -4.03 6.38 7.11
CA ILE A 168 -3.43 6.33 5.77
C ILE A 168 -3.99 5.14 5.00
N LEU A 169 -4.59 5.40 3.84
CA LEU A 169 -5.03 4.36 2.90
C LEU A 169 -4.11 4.35 1.68
N TRP A 170 -3.30 3.30 1.54
CA TRP A 170 -2.41 3.12 0.40
C TRP A 170 -3.01 2.11 -0.59
N LEU A 171 -3.48 2.64 -1.73
CA LEU A 171 -4.02 1.86 -2.84
C LEU A 171 -2.94 1.59 -3.90
N ASP A 172 -2.51 0.35 -4.02
CA ASP A 172 -1.59 -0.09 -5.07
C ASP A 172 -2.36 -0.56 -6.31
N GLU A 173 -1.83 -0.27 -7.49
CA GLU A 173 -2.53 -0.49 -8.78
C GLU A 173 -3.89 0.23 -8.89
N ALA A 174 -4.06 1.37 -8.22
CA ALA A 174 -5.32 2.13 -8.23
C ALA A 174 -5.79 2.57 -9.64
N HIS A 175 -4.91 2.56 -10.64
CA HIS A 175 -5.26 2.81 -12.03
C HIS A 175 -6.32 1.83 -12.56
N HIS A 176 -6.41 0.60 -12.03
CA HIS A 176 -7.49 -0.32 -12.39
C HIS A 176 -8.89 0.23 -12.03
N MET A 177 -8.99 1.15 -11.05
CA MET A 177 -10.27 1.81 -10.71
C MET A 177 -10.64 2.95 -11.67
N LEU A 178 -9.65 3.47 -12.41
CA LEU A 178 -9.78 4.59 -13.33
C LEU A 178 -10.00 4.11 -14.77
N GLU A 179 -9.66 2.86 -15.08
CA GLU A 179 -9.96 2.24 -16.35
C GLU A 179 -11.48 2.16 -16.52
N LEU A 180 -12.01 2.90 -17.50
CA LEU A 180 -13.39 2.73 -17.93
C LEU A 180 -13.60 1.27 -18.36
N PRO A 181 -14.78 0.68 -18.10
CA PRO A 181 -15.11 -0.63 -18.63
C PRO A 181 -14.82 -0.60 -20.13
N LYS A 182 -13.97 -1.51 -20.60
CA LYS A 182 -13.85 -1.72 -22.04
C LYS A 182 -15.23 -2.15 -22.49
N GLU A 183 -15.95 -1.26 -23.18
CA GLU A 183 -17.09 -1.68 -23.97
C GLU A 183 -16.59 -2.83 -24.84
N CYS A 184 -17.22 -4.00 -24.72
CA CYS A 184 -16.96 -5.10 -25.62
C CYS A 184 -17.26 -4.58 -27.02
N CYS A 185 -16.24 -4.13 -27.75
CA CYS A 185 -16.34 -3.91 -29.18
C CYS A 185 -16.75 -5.27 -29.77
N GLY A 186 -17.99 -5.32 -30.24
CA GLY A 186 -18.60 -6.49 -30.82
C GLY A 186 -17.74 -7.06 -31.94
N GLY A 187 -17.69 -8.39 -31.98
CA GLY A 187 -17.47 -9.17 -33.18
C GLY A 187 -18.79 -9.83 -33.57
#